data_AF-K1WPD1-F1
#
_entry.id   AF-K1WPD1-F1
#
_cell.length_a   1.000
_cell.length_b   1.000
_cell.length_c   1.000
_cell.angle_alpha   90.00
_cell.angle_beta   90.00
_cell.angle_gamma   90.00
#
_symmetry.space_group_name_H-M   'P 1'
#
loop_
_entity.id
_entity.type
_entity.pdbx_description
1 polymer ?
#
loop_
_entity_poly.entity_id
_entity_poly.type
_entity_poly.pdbx_seq_one_letter_code
_entity_poly.pdbx_strand_id
1 'polypeptide(L)'
;MKLLLITIAAFLIALVSASPAPGHKRGLAFNNPSTYVQHFNGPNSAVSWAYNWDSTTDDAFPHNNLQFMPMLWSDAPDHTANASPSPPSPYLLLKNTAELTLSSGAAIAELESPRSSICISMSPQRAVDAYRKYMMPFAHREISLGAPAVTNGPDGLPWLREFVRLCTGCQIDFLPIHWYDAATNILYFKNHLAEAHAVTVTGGGGGSRQIWLTEFHGSGTPDEQVAFLRDVMPWMDATPWISRYAWFWTEPSYDQGALVHADGQPTALGLVYAYTPSPLTVCTCTW
;
A
#
# COMPACT_ATOMS: atom_id res chain seq x y z
N MET A 1 -29.91 -11.75 55.71
CA MET A 1 -28.69 -11.52 54.90
C MET A 1 -28.78 -12.34 53.62
N LYS A 2 -29.12 -11.72 52.48
CA LYS A 2 -29.02 -12.35 51.15
C LYS A 2 -27.91 -11.61 50.39
N LEU A 3 -26.86 -12.33 50.05
CA LEU A 3 -25.71 -11.84 49.29
C LEU A 3 -26.10 -11.84 47.80
N LEU A 4 -26.08 -10.68 47.16
CA LEU A 4 -26.34 -10.55 45.72
C LEU A 4 -24.99 -10.66 44.98
N LEU A 5 -24.76 -11.77 44.26
CA LEU A 5 -23.63 -11.91 43.35
C LEU A 5 -23.91 -11.12 42.07
N ILE A 6 -23.08 -10.11 41.79
CA ILE A 6 -23.07 -9.40 40.52
C ILE A 6 -22.03 -10.10 39.63
N THR A 7 -22.50 -10.87 38.64
CA THR A 7 -21.66 -11.40 37.57
C THR A 7 -21.34 -10.28 36.58
N ILE A 8 -20.07 -9.85 36.52
CA ILE A 8 -19.57 -8.93 35.51
C ILE A 8 -19.29 -9.75 34.24
N ALA A 9 -20.12 -9.60 33.21
CA ALA A 9 -19.85 -10.14 31.88
C ALA A 9 -18.78 -9.26 31.21
N ALA A 10 -17.58 -9.82 31.02
CA ALA A 10 -16.54 -9.16 30.24
C ALA A 10 -16.92 -9.19 28.75
N PHE A 11 -17.30 -8.03 28.20
CA PHE A 11 -17.48 -7.86 26.76
C PHE A 11 -16.09 -7.80 26.09
N LEU A 12 -15.72 -8.86 25.39
CA LEU A 12 -14.61 -8.86 24.44
C LEU A 12 -15.01 -8.00 23.24
N ILE A 13 -14.57 -6.75 23.21
CA ILE A 13 -14.67 -5.88 22.03
C ILE A 13 -13.56 -6.35 21.07
N ALA A 14 -13.94 -7.10 20.03
CA ALA A 14 -13.04 -7.33 18.90
C ALA A 14 -12.78 -5.98 18.23
N LEU A 15 -11.51 -5.56 18.18
CA LEU A 15 -11.09 -4.42 17.36
C LEU A 15 -11.28 -4.84 15.89
N VAL A 16 -12.39 -4.42 15.31
CA VAL A 16 -12.55 -4.40 13.86
C VAL A 16 -11.68 -3.25 13.37
N SER A 17 -10.62 -3.54 12.62
CA SER A 17 -9.85 -2.52 11.90
C SER A 17 -10.82 -1.69 11.08
N ALA A 18 -11.01 -0.43 11.45
CA ALA A 18 -11.90 0.47 10.75
C ALA A 18 -11.35 0.66 9.33
N SER A 19 -12.12 0.24 8.32
CA SER A 19 -11.84 0.60 6.93
C SER A 19 -11.76 2.12 6.82
N PRO A 20 -10.83 2.68 6.04
CA PRO A 20 -10.82 4.11 5.77
C PRO A 20 -12.19 4.55 5.25
N ALA A 21 -12.60 5.77 5.56
CA ALA A 21 -13.87 6.32 5.12
C ALA A 21 -14.05 6.11 3.60
N PRO A 22 -15.28 5.80 3.13
CA PRO A 22 -15.54 5.57 1.71
C PRO A 22 -14.96 6.71 0.87
N GLY A 23 -14.09 6.39 -0.10
CA GLY A 23 -13.52 7.35 -1.05
C GLY A 23 -12.09 7.87 -0.80
N HIS A 24 -11.38 7.38 0.23
CA HIS A 24 -10.00 7.81 0.53
C HIS A 24 -8.98 6.66 0.47
N LYS A 25 -9.03 5.83 -0.59
CA LYS A 25 -8.09 4.69 -0.78
C LYS A 25 -6.82 5.05 -1.57
N ARG A 26 -6.82 6.18 -2.27
CA ARG A 26 -5.77 6.54 -3.25
C ARG A 26 -4.52 7.05 -2.55
N GLY A 27 -3.37 6.55 -2.99
CA GLY A 27 -2.06 6.94 -2.51
C GLY A 27 -1.12 7.42 -3.61
N LEU A 28 0.01 7.98 -3.22
CA LEU A 28 1.08 8.39 -4.13
C LEU A 28 2.37 7.61 -3.83
N ALA A 29 2.94 7.01 -4.86
CA ALA A 29 4.34 6.57 -4.86
C ALA A 29 5.20 7.74 -5.37
N PHE A 30 6.11 8.29 -4.56
CA PHE A 30 6.84 9.53 -4.88
C PHE A 30 8.32 9.47 -4.51
N ASN A 31 9.18 10.26 -5.18
CA ASN A 31 10.59 10.43 -4.77
C ASN A 31 10.86 11.78 -4.10
N ASN A 32 10.23 12.85 -4.60
CA ASN A 32 10.51 14.21 -4.12
C ASN A 32 9.26 14.83 -3.46
N PRO A 33 9.21 14.86 -2.11
CA PRO A 33 8.07 15.42 -1.39
C PRO A 33 7.93 16.93 -1.61
N SER A 34 9.02 17.69 -1.74
CA SER A 34 8.98 19.14 -1.88
C SER A 34 8.31 19.63 -3.17
N THR A 35 8.24 18.77 -4.20
CA THR A 35 7.75 19.16 -5.54
C THR A 35 6.57 18.29 -5.98
N TYR A 36 6.70 16.97 -5.93
CA TYR A 36 5.81 16.09 -6.71
C TYR A 36 4.51 15.71 -5.98
N VAL A 37 4.42 15.84 -4.65
CA VAL A 37 3.18 15.54 -3.91
C VAL A 37 2.33 16.78 -3.59
N GLN A 38 2.85 17.98 -3.82
CA GLN A 38 2.26 19.23 -3.33
C GLN A 38 0.91 19.55 -3.97
N HIS A 39 0.70 19.12 -5.21
CA HIS A 39 -0.54 19.36 -5.95
C HIS A 39 -1.61 18.28 -5.77
N PHE A 40 -1.45 17.38 -4.80
CA PHE A 40 -2.40 16.29 -4.53
C PHE A 40 -2.96 16.30 -3.11
N ASN A 41 -2.58 17.27 -2.29
CA ASN A 41 -2.98 17.36 -0.88
C ASN A 41 -4.13 18.36 -0.62
N GLY A 42 -4.64 19.01 -1.67
CA GLY A 42 -5.64 20.07 -1.59
C GLY A 42 -7.09 19.57 -1.44
N PRO A 43 -8.04 20.51 -1.30
CA PRO A 43 -9.47 20.17 -1.25
C PRO A 43 -9.91 19.41 -2.51
N ASN A 44 -10.83 18.47 -2.34
CA ASN A 44 -11.36 17.58 -3.40
C ASN A 44 -10.36 16.54 -3.96
N SER A 45 -9.14 16.46 -3.44
CA SER A 45 -8.29 15.32 -3.73
C SER A 45 -8.82 14.06 -3.05
N ALA A 46 -8.88 12.96 -3.80
CA ALA A 46 -9.17 11.63 -3.28
C ALA A 46 -7.93 10.94 -2.68
N VAL A 47 -6.74 11.56 -2.81
CA VAL A 47 -5.49 11.07 -2.25
C VAL A 47 -5.47 11.33 -0.74
N SER A 48 -5.12 10.30 0.04
CA SER A 48 -5.08 10.38 1.51
C SER A 48 -3.76 9.93 2.11
N TRP A 49 -2.89 9.29 1.32
CA TRP A 49 -1.61 8.76 1.79
C TRP A 49 -0.54 8.80 0.70
N ALA A 50 0.72 8.62 1.09
CA ALA A 50 1.83 8.55 0.16
C ALA A 50 3.03 7.81 0.78
N TYR A 51 3.89 7.23 -0.06
CA TYR A 51 5.11 6.54 0.34
C TYR A 51 6.23 6.76 -0.70
N ASN A 52 7.49 6.60 -0.28
CA ASN A 52 8.68 6.91 -1.09
C ASN A 52 9.76 5.83 -1.05
N TRP A 53 9.38 4.58 -0.78
CA TRP A 53 10.30 3.45 -0.59
C TRP A 53 11.33 3.62 0.55
N ASP A 54 11.16 4.63 1.41
CA ASP A 54 12.05 4.91 2.54
C ASP A 54 11.28 4.86 3.87
N SER A 55 12.02 4.70 4.94
CA SER A 55 11.59 4.77 6.33
C SER A 55 11.24 6.19 6.78
N THR A 56 11.69 7.21 6.04
CA THR A 56 11.51 8.63 6.38
C THR A 56 11.18 9.48 5.15
N THR A 57 10.65 10.67 5.42
CA THR A 57 10.46 11.74 4.43
C THR A 57 10.92 13.05 5.05
N ASP A 58 11.18 14.07 4.23
CA ASP A 58 11.61 15.37 4.73
C ASP A 58 10.42 16.26 5.17
N ASP A 59 10.74 17.36 5.86
CA ASP A 59 9.74 18.29 6.42
C ASP A 59 8.86 18.98 5.36
N ALA A 60 9.20 18.89 4.06
CA ALA A 60 8.36 19.43 3.00
C ALA A 60 7.14 18.55 2.71
N PHE A 61 7.09 17.31 3.25
CA PHE A 61 5.94 16.44 3.10
C PHE A 61 4.68 17.05 3.76
N PRO A 62 3.52 17.06 3.07
CA PRO A 62 2.31 17.74 3.55
C PRO A 62 1.55 16.93 4.61
N HIS A 63 2.13 16.79 5.80
CA HIS A 63 1.63 15.96 6.92
C HIS A 63 0.21 16.32 7.41
N ASN A 64 -0.26 17.55 7.15
CA ASN A 64 -1.60 17.97 7.56
C ASN A 64 -2.72 17.34 6.74
N ASN A 65 -2.40 16.83 5.55
CA ASN A 65 -3.37 16.40 4.54
C ASN A 65 -3.11 14.98 4.05
N LEU A 66 -1.86 14.55 4.02
CA LEU A 66 -1.47 13.21 3.61
C LEU A 66 -0.84 12.44 4.76
N GLN A 67 -1.17 11.16 4.83
CA GLN A 67 -0.53 10.22 5.72
C GLN A 67 0.71 9.61 5.06
N PHE A 68 1.91 9.87 5.59
CA PHE A 68 3.15 9.26 5.09
C PHE A 68 3.26 7.79 5.56
N MET A 69 3.43 6.85 4.62
CA MET A 69 3.67 5.43 4.91
C MET A 69 5.17 5.12 4.81
N PRO A 70 5.87 4.87 5.92
CA PRO A 70 7.26 4.46 5.87
C PRO A 70 7.38 2.99 5.47
N MET A 71 8.49 2.69 4.82
CA MET A 71 8.87 1.37 4.34
C MET A 71 10.28 1.04 4.85
N LEU A 72 10.47 -0.15 5.43
CA LEU A 72 11.82 -0.71 5.57
C LEU A 72 12.11 -1.51 4.30
N TRP A 73 12.90 -0.92 3.41
CA TRP A 73 13.09 -1.43 2.05
C TRP A 73 13.80 -2.79 2.03
N SER A 74 14.89 -2.94 2.78
CA SER A 74 15.63 -4.21 2.90
C SER A 74 16.16 -4.48 4.30
N ASP A 75 16.74 -5.67 4.49
CA ASP A 75 17.50 -6.03 5.69
C ASP A 75 18.96 -5.51 5.68
N ALA A 76 19.32 -4.68 4.71
CA ALA A 76 20.66 -4.12 4.60
C ALA A 76 20.95 -3.10 5.74
N PRO A 77 22.23 -2.93 6.13
CA PRO A 77 22.59 -2.08 7.26
C PRO A 77 22.17 -0.62 7.13
N ASP A 78 22.21 -0.06 5.92
CA ASP A 78 21.79 1.31 5.61
C ASP A 78 20.29 1.55 5.87
N HIS A 79 19.43 0.58 5.59
CA HIS A 79 18.00 0.68 5.89
C HIS A 79 17.64 0.31 7.33
N THR A 80 18.47 -0.49 8.00
CA THR A 80 18.18 -0.99 9.36
C THR A 80 18.84 -0.17 10.47
N ALA A 81 19.93 0.56 10.18
CA ALA A 81 20.64 1.38 11.17
C ALA A 81 19.85 2.64 11.58
N ASN A 82 19.02 3.18 10.70
CA ASN A 82 18.21 4.38 10.91
C ASN A 82 16.71 4.09 11.11
N ALA A 83 16.32 2.84 11.38
CA ALA A 83 14.93 2.43 11.53
C ALA A 83 14.22 2.98 12.80
N SER A 84 14.74 4.08 13.38
CA SER A 84 14.13 4.84 14.47
C SER A 84 13.67 6.21 13.94
N PRO A 85 12.37 6.39 13.65
CA PRO A 85 11.85 7.64 13.08
C PRO A 85 11.99 8.87 14.01
N SER A 86 12.15 10.06 13.44
CA SER A 86 11.98 11.37 14.09
C SER A 86 11.35 12.36 13.10
N PRO A 87 10.45 13.28 13.51
CA PRO A 87 9.89 13.51 14.86
C PRO A 87 8.83 12.44 15.25
N PRO A 88 8.38 12.39 16.53
CA PRO A 88 7.45 11.38 17.03
C PRO A 88 6.06 11.62 16.43
N SER A 89 5.89 11.14 15.21
CA SER A 89 4.58 10.99 14.63
C SER A 89 3.80 9.98 15.50
N PRO A 90 2.60 10.29 16.00
CA PRO A 90 1.68 9.23 16.45
C PRO A 90 1.39 8.24 15.30
N TYR A 91 1.68 8.65 14.08
CA TYR A 91 1.92 7.83 12.91
C TYR A 91 3.39 7.40 12.82
N LEU A 92 3.92 6.79 13.88
CA LEU A 92 4.85 5.67 13.70
C LEU A 92 4.06 4.50 13.11
N LEU A 93 3.32 4.80 12.03
CA LEU A 93 3.11 3.95 10.88
C LEU A 93 4.32 3.11 10.74
N LEU A 94 4.15 1.82 10.80
CA LEU A 94 3.38 0.97 11.67
C LEU A 94 1.95 1.34 12.25
N LYS A 95 1.59 2.48 12.87
CA LYS A 95 0.29 3.22 12.97
C LYS A 95 -0.67 3.44 11.80
N ASN A 96 -1.27 2.39 11.23
CA ASN A 96 -2.12 2.28 10.01
C ASN A 96 -1.35 1.93 8.74
N THR A 97 -0.43 0.97 8.92
CA THR A 97 0.54 0.35 7.99
C THR A 97 1.92 0.99 7.92
N ALA A 98 2.92 0.39 8.55
CA ALA A 98 4.14 0.22 7.76
C ALA A 98 3.98 -1.09 7.06
N GLU A 99 4.05 -0.96 5.77
CA GLU A 99 4.26 -2.06 4.89
C GLU A 99 5.77 -2.21 4.86
N LEU A 100 6.29 -3.18 5.59
CA LEU A 100 7.61 -3.68 5.25
C LEU A 100 7.45 -4.47 3.99
N THR A 101 7.79 -3.86 2.86
CA THR A 101 7.94 -4.62 1.65
C THR A 101 9.38 -5.11 1.55
N LEU A 102 9.65 -6.37 1.88
CA LEU A 102 10.81 -7.01 1.28
C LEU A 102 10.43 -7.29 -0.16
N SER A 103 10.88 -6.45 -1.09
CA SER A 103 10.74 -6.81 -2.50
C SER A 103 11.35 -8.22 -2.67
N SER A 104 10.57 -9.17 -3.16
CA SER A 104 11.08 -10.46 -3.60
C SER A 104 10.72 -10.60 -5.05
N GLY A 105 11.76 -10.50 -5.89
CA GLY A 105 11.62 -10.44 -7.33
C GLY A 105 10.91 -11.66 -7.93
N ALA A 106 9.89 -11.35 -8.73
CA ALA A 106 9.57 -12.08 -9.95
C ALA A 106 9.42 -11.02 -11.06
N ALA A 107 10.50 -10.81 -11.82
CA ALA A 107 10.60 -10.06 -13.08
C ALA A 107 9.80 -8.74 -13.24
N ILE A 108 10.45 -7.59 -13.02
CA ILE A 108 10.18 -6.38 -13.81
C ILE A 108 11.30 -6.31 -14.85
N ALA A 109 11.07 -6.88 -16.03
CA ALA A 109 12.05 -6.90 -17.11
C ALA A 109 11.78 -5.87 -18.22
N GLU A 110 10.70 -5.08 -18.14
CA GLU A 110 10.27 -4.27 -19.29
C GLU A 110 10.24 -2.75 -19.07
N LEU A 111 10.51 -2.22 -17.87
CA LEU A 111 10.39 -0.77 -17.65
C LEU A 111 11.70 0.03 -17.58
N GLU A 112 12.89 -0.56 -17.45
CA GLU A 112 14.12 0.23 -17.49
C GLU A 112 15.36 -0.55 -17.97
N SER A 113 16.24 0.18 -18.67
CA SER A 113 17.65 -0.04 -19.07
C SER A 113 18.47 -1.08 -18.24
N PRO A 114 19.54 -1.73 -18.78
CA PRO A 114 20.21 -2.92 -18.21
C PRO A 114 21.03 -2.69 -16.91
N ARG A 115 20.67 -1.72 -16.08
CA ARG A 115 21.27 -1.46 -14.78
C ARG A 115 20.17 -1.34 -13.73
N SER A 116 20.22 -2.25 -12.75
CA SER A 116 19.39 -2.35 -11.55
C SER A 116 18.12 -3.19 -11.68
N SER A 117 18.23 -4.45 -11.27
CA SER A 117 17.10 -5.10 -10.62
C SER A 117 16.78 -4.30 -9.35
N ILE A 118 15.81 -3.39 -9.41
CA ILE A 118 15.31 -2.59 -8.27
C ILE A 118 14.65 -3.50 -7.20
N CYS A 119 14.37 -4.75 -7.55
CA CYS A 119 13.90 -5.77 -6.61
C CYS A 119 15.05 -6.41 -5.82
N ILE A 120 14.88 -6.52 -4.51
CA ILE A 120 15.70 -7.34 -3.62
C ILE A 120 15.42 -8.82 -3.92
N SER A 121 16.47 -9.64 -3.87
CA SER A 121 16.34 -11.09 -3.93
C SER A 121 16.53 -11.66 -2.52
N MET A 122 15.42 -12.05 -1.90
CA MET A 122 15.40 -12.69 -0.58
C MET A 122 14.54 -13.95 -0.62
N SER A 123 15.02 -15.02 0.02
CA SER A 123 14.20 -16.21 0.24
C SER A 123 13.09 -15.89 1.27
N PRO A 124 11.95 -16.62 1.24
CA PRO A 124 10.90 -16.45 2.24
C PRO A 124 11.42 -16.62 3.68
N GLN A 125 12.35 -17.55 3.92
CA GLN A 125 12.90 -17.75 5.26
C GLN A 125 13.75 -16.56 5.73
N ARG A 126 14.64 -16.03 4.88
CA ARG A 126 15.43 -14.83 5.21
C ARG A 126 14.49 -13.64 5.47
N ALA A 127 13.39 -13.53 4.72
CA ALA A 127 12.38 -12.52 4.93
C ALA A 127 11.68 -12.66 6.29
N VAL A 128 11.30 -13.86 6.71
CA VAL A 128 10.73 -14.11 8.05
C VAL A 128 11.71 -13.72 9.16
N ASP A 129 12.99 -14.06 9.02
CA ASP A 129 14.00 -13.74 10.02
C ASP A 129 14.18 -12.22 10.16
N ALA A 130 14.23 -11.51 9.04
CA ALA A 130 14.26 -10.04 9.01
C ALA A 130 12.98 -9.43 9.59
N TYR A 131 11.81 -9.97 9.23
CA TYR A 131 10.51 -9.51 9.73
C TYR A 131 10.41 -9.61 11.25
N ARG A 132 10.81 -10.76 11.81
CA ARG A 132 10.82 -10.96 13.26
C ARG A 132 11.79 -10.01 13.97
N LYS A 133 12.93 -9.73 13.36
CA LYS A 133 13.94 -8.85 13.95
C LYS A 133 13.54 -7.38 13.92
N TYR A 134 13.00 -6.90 12.80
CA TYR A 134 12.83 -5.47 12.54
C TYR A 134 11.37 -5.01 12.56
N MET A 135 10.38 -5.86 12.26
CA MET A 135 8.97 -5.50 12.22
C MET A 135 8.20 -5.90 13.48
N MET A 136 8.40 -7.12 13.96
CA MET A 136 7.70 -7.60 15.15
C MET A 136 7.94 -6.80 16.44
N PRO A 137 9.06 -6.06 16.65
CA PRO A 137 9.18 -5.16 17.81
C PRO A 137 8.09 -4.07 17.90
N PHE A 138 7.42 -3.81 16.79
CA PHE A 138 6.32 -2.86 16.68
C PHE A 138 4.94 -3.53 16.76
N ALA A 139 4.86 -4.85 16.72
CA ALA A 139 3.62 -5.58 16.92
C ALA A 139 2.95 -5.18 18.24
N HIS A 140 1.62 -5.23 18.28
CA HIS A 140 0.78 -4.88 19.44
C HIS A 140 0.84 -3.43 19.91
N ARG A 141 1.63 -2.56 19.27
CA ARG A 141 1.69 -1.15 19.65
C ARG A 141 0.56 -0.33 19.04
N GLU A 142 -0.64 -0.89 18.79
CA GLU A 142 -1.76 -0.43 17.90
C GLU A 142 -1.35 -0.14 16.44
N ILE A 143 -0.24 -0.74 16.05
CA ILE A 143 0.44 -0.63 14.78
C ILE A 143 -0.10 -1.76 13.87
N SER A 144 -0.42 -1.48 12.61
CA SER A 144 -0.64 -2.48 11.55
C SER A 144 0.66 -2.78 10.78
N LEU A 145 1.03 -4.06 10.66
CA LEU A 145 2.21 -4.53 9.93
C LEU A 145 1.83 -5.16 8.58
N GLY A 146 2.54 -4.82 7.51
CA GLY A 146 2.35 -5.41 6.19
C GLY A 146 3.20 -6.62 5.96
N ALA A 147 2.75 -7.53 5.12
CA ALA A 147 3.64 -8.50 4.52
C ALA A 147 4.63 -7.82 3.54
N PRO A 148 5.69 -8.51 3.14
CA PRO A 148 6.50 -8.11 2.00
C PRO A 148 5.69 -7.91 0.71
N ALA A 149 5.94 -6.85 -0.07
CA ALA A 149 5.33 -6.69 -1.38
C ALA A 149 5.94 -7.63 -2.40
N VAL A 150 5.06 -8.20 -3.21
CA VAL A 150 5.42 -9.06 -4.33
C VAL A 150 4.81 -8.52 -5.62
N THR A 151 5.50 -8.74 -6.73
CA THR A 151 5.02 -8.40 -8.07
C THR A 151 4.04 -9.44 -8.59
N ASN A 152 3.38 -9.10 -9.70
CA ASN A 152 2.57 -10.00 -10.51
C ASN A 152 3.39 -10.95 -11.39
N GLY A 153 4.69 -11.10 -11.14
CA GLY A 153 5.52 -12.13 -11.77
C GLY A 153 5.19 -13.53 -11.23
N PRO A 154 5.64 -14.59 -11.94
CA PRO A 154 5.21 -15.97 -11.68
C PRO A 154 5.50 -16.47 -10.26
N ASP A 155 6.57 -15.99 -9.63
CA ASP A 155 6.96 -16.41 -8.28
C ASP A 155 6.39 -15.51 -7.17
N GLY A 156 5.74 -14.39 -7.47
CA GLY A 156 5.30 -13.41 -6.48
C GLY A 156 4.30 -13.97 -5.46
N LEU A 157 3.13 -14.41 -5.92
CA LEU A 157 2.12 -15.01 -5.02
C LEU A 157 2.58 -16.33 -4.39
N PRO A 158 3.29 -17.25 -5.09
CA PRO A 158 3.94 -18.39 -4.46
C PRO A 158 4.88 -18.02 -3.31
N TRP A 159 5.74 -17.02 -3.50
CA TRP A 159 6.66 -16.53 -2.48
C TRP A 159 5.90 -15.95 -1.27
N LEU A 160 4.87 -15.14 -1.52
CA LEU A 160 4.07 -14.53 -0.46
C LEU A 160 3.34 -15.57 0.37
N ARG A 161 2.77 -16.60 -0.28
CA ARG A 161 2.14 -17.74 0.40
C ARG A 161 3.12 -18.46 1.32
N GLU A 162 4.36 -18.65 0.86
CA GLU A 162 5.40 -19.31 1.66
C GLU A 162 5.86 -18.43 2.83
N PHE A 163 6.03 -17.12 2.62
CA PHE A 163 6.34 -16.17 3.71
C PHE A 163 5.27 -16.22 4.82
N VAL A 164 3.99 -16.10 4.45
CA VAL A 164 2.89 -16.12 5.43
C VAL A 164 2.84 -17.47 6.15
N ARG A 165 3.07 -18.58 5.45
CA ARG A 165 3.13 -19.93 6.04
C ARG A 165 4.27 -20.08 7.05
N LEU A 166 5.45 -19.51 6.75
CA LEU A 166 6.65 -19.60 7.59
C LEU A 166 6.62 -18.63 8.78
N CYS A 167 6.00 -17.45 8.65
CA CYS A 167 5.94 -16.42 9.70
C CYS A 167 4.90 -16.74 10.77
N THR A 168 5.01 -17.93 11.36
CA THR A 168 4.13 -18.35 12.46
C THR A 168 4.30 -17.41 13.66
N GLY A 169 3.17 -16.95 14.22
CA GLY A 169 3.13 -15.98 15.32
C GLY A 169 3.45 -14.53 14.93
N CYS A 170 3.67 -14.23 13.65
CA CYS A 170 3.83 -12.86 13.19
C CYS A 170 2.48 -12.13 13.12
N GLN A 171 2.45 -10.85 13.52
CA GLN A 171 1.34 -9.97 13.20
C GLN A 171 1.49 -9.54 11.72
N ILE A 172 0.49 -9.83 10.89
CA ILE A 172 0.45 -9.45 9.47
C ILE A 172 -1.00 -9.02 9.18
N ASP A 173 -1.22 -7.72 9.03
CA ASP A 173 -2.55 -7.11 8.97
C ASP A 173 -3.06 -6.92 7.54
N PHE A 174 -2.15 -6.81 6.56
CA PHE A 174 -2.48 -6.62 5.14
C PHE A 174 -1.35 -7.14 4.24
N LEU A 175 -1.68 -7.34 2.97
CA LEU A 175 -0.77 -7.82 1.93
C LEU A 175 -0.54 -6.71 0.88
N PRO A 176 0.68 -6.15 0.82
CA PRO A 176 1.13 -5.30 -0.27
C PRO A 176 1.32 -6.11 -1.55
N ILE A 177 0.78 -5.62 -2.67
CA ILE A 177 0.83 -6.26 -3.97
C ILE A 177 1.23 -5.22 -5.01
N HIS A 178 2.11 -5.60 -5.94
CA HIS A 178 2.45 -4.79 -7.10
C HIS A 178 1.87 -5.42 -8.36
N TRP A 179 1.38 -4.60 -9.29
CA TRP A 179 0.88 -5.07 -10.58
C TRP A 179 1.36 -4.18 -11.73
N TYR A 180 1.97 -4.80 -12.73
CA TYR A 180 2.45 -4.14 -13.94
C TYR A 180 2.07 -4.97 -15.16
N ASP A 181 1.28 -4.39 -16.06
CA ASP A 181 0.93 -5.00 -17.35
C ASP A 181 0.35 -3.92 -18.28
N ALA A 182 -0.12 -4.29 -19.48
CA ALA A 182 -0.86 -3.42 -20.36
C ALA A 182 -2.16 -2.92 -19.71
N ALA A 183 -2.47 -1.63 -19.92
CA ALA A 183 -3.71 -0.98 -19.49
C ALA A 183 -4.98 -1.66 -20.03
N THR A 184 -4.87 -2.48 -21.07
CA THR A 184 -5.99 -3.26 -21.62
C THR A 184 -6.27 -4.56 -20.84
N ASN A 185 -5.36 -5.02 -19.98
CA ASN A 185 -5.45 -6.28 -19.26
C ASN A 185 -6.24 -6.19 -17.93
N ILE A 186 -7.42 -5.56 -17.98
CA ILE A 186 -8.29 -5.31 -16.82
C ILE A 186 -8.75 -6.61 -16.14
N LEU A 187 -9.05 -7.66 -16.92
CA LEU A 187 -9.45 -8.96 -16.36
C LEU A 187 -8.31 -9.59 -15.57
N TYR A 188 -7.08 -9.52 -16.10
CA TYR A 188 -5.90 -10.02 -15.39
C TYR A 188 -5.65 -9.24 -14.11
N PHE A 189 -5.72 -7.90 -14.15
CA PHE A 189 -5.62 -7.04 -12.97
C PHE A 189 -6.58 -7.48 -11.85
N LYS A 190 -7.87 -7.63 -12.16
CA LYS A 190 -8.90 -8.00 -11.17
C LYS A 190 -8.69 -9.42 -10.63
N ASN A 191 -8.34 -10.37 -11.51
CA ASN A 191 -8.07 -11.75 -11.11
C ASN A 191 -6.83 -11.86 -10.21
N HIS A 192 -5.74 -11.17 -10.56
CA HIS A 192 -4.51 -11.19 -9.78
C HIS A 192 -4.73 -10.68 -8.35
N LEU A 193 -5.49 -9.58 -8.17
CA LEU A 193 -5.81 -9.07 -6.84
C LEU A 193 -6.74 -10.01 -6.05
N ALA A 194 -7.67 -10.69 -6.73
CA ALA A 194 -8.51 -11.70 -6.08
C ALA A 194 -7.68 -12.93 -5.64
N GLU A 195 -6.72 -13.37 -6.45
CA GLU A 195 -5.79 -14.44 -6.10
C GLU A 195 -4.87 -14.05 -4.93
N ALA A 196 -4.36 -12.81 -4.94
CA ALA A 196 -3.60 -12.26 -3.82
C ALA A 196 -4.44 -12.25 -2.53
N HIS A 197 -5.70 -11.82 -2.60
CA HIS A 197 -6.60 -11.85 -1.46
C HIS A 197 -6.86 -13.28 -0.97
N ALA A 198 -6.90 -14.28 -1.85
CA ALA A 198 -7.05 -15.68 -1.46
C ALA A 198 -5.85 -16.22 -0.65
N VAL A 199 -4.63 -15.68 -0.83
CA VAL A 199 -3.46 -16.04 0.00
C VAL A 199 -3.74 -15.79 1.48
N THR A 200 -4.52 -14.75 1.80
CA THR A 200 -4.88 -14.37 3.17
C THR A 200 -5.68 -15.44 3.91
N VAL A 201 -6.49 -16.21 3.17
CA VAL A 201 -7.41 -17.21 3.71
C VAL A 201 -6.68 -18.53 4.02
N THR A 202 -5.61 -18.84 3.28
CA THR A 202 -4.91 -20.13 3.38
C THR A 202 -3.68 -20.14 4.29
N GLY A 203 -3.17 -18.96 4.70
CA GLY A 203 -1.84 -18.82 5.30
C GLY A 203 -1.69 -19.08 6.80
N GLY A 204 -2.77 -19.44 7.51
CA GLY A 204 -2.74 -19.55 8.98
C GLY A 204 -2.71 -18.18 9.69
N GLY A 205 -3.21 -18.12 10.92
CA GLY A 205 -3.20 -16.91 11.75
C GLY A 205 -4.52 -16.15 11.91
N GLY A 206 -5.63 -16.64 11.36
CA GLY A 206 -6.97 -16.13 11.67
C GLY A 206 -7.36 -14.86 10.89
N GLY A 207 -8.20 -15.04 9.87
CA GLY A 207 -8.91 -13.95 9.18
C GLY A 207 -8.43 -13.63 7.76
N SER A 208 -9.37 -13.17 6.93
CA SER A 208 -9.09 -12.52 5.66
C SER A 208 -8.35 -11.21 5.93
N ARG A 209 -7.24 -10.98 5.22
CA ARG A 209 -6.41 -9.78 5.35
C ARG A 209 -6.72 -8.82 4.21
N GLN A 210 -6.50 -7.54 4.44
CA GLN A 210 -6.74 -6.52 3.42
C GLN A 210 -5.63 -6.53 2.37
N ILE A 211 -5.97 -6.21 1.12
CA ILE A 211 -5.03 -5.94 0.04
C ILE A 211 -4.70 -4.46 -0.01
N TRP A 212 -3.41 -4.20 -0.18
CA TRP A 212 -2.85 -2.89 -0.44
C TRP A 212 -2.11 -2.96 -1.77
N LEU A 213 -2.64 -2.29 -2.78
CA LEU A 213 -2.02 -2.28 -4.11
C LEU A 213 -1.00 -1.14 -4.15
N THR A 214 0.16 -1.37 -3.56
CA THR A 214 1.18 -0.32 -3.32
C THR A 214 1.84 0.18 -4.59
N GLU A 215 1.83 -0.63 -5.64
CA GLU A 215 2.22 -0.19 -6.97
C GLU A 215 1.27 -0.80 -8.00
N PHE A 216 0.68 0.03 -8.86
CA PHE A 216 0.11 -0.47 -10.09
C PHE A 216 0.33 0.46 -11.26
N HIS A 217 0.57 -0.13 -12.43
CA HIS A 217 0.77 0.61 -13.66
C HIS A 217 0.19 -0.17 -14.84
N GLY A 218 -0.64 0.50 -15.63
CA GLY A 218 -1.11 0.02 -16.93
C GLY A 218 -0.27 0.67 -18.04
N SER A 219 0.57 -0.07 -18.75
CA SER A 219 1.31 0.46 -19.89
C SER A 219 0.39 0.62 -21.12
N GLY A 220 0.65 1.63 -21.94
CA GLY A 220 -0.15 1.92 -23.13
C GLY A 220 -0.13 3.39 -23.50
N THR A 221 -1.00 3.76 -24.43
CA THR A 221 -1.24 5.17 -24.79
C THR A 221 -1.87 5.93 -23.62
N PRO A 222 -1.74 7.27 -23.56
CA PRO A 222 -2.39 8.07 -22.52
C PRO A 222 -3.90 7.83 -22.41
N ASP A 223 -4.59 7.62 -23.54
CA ASP A 223 -6.03 7.33 -23.56
C ASP A 223 -6.34 5.96 -22.96
N GLU A 224 -5.53 4.93 -23.24
CA GLU A 224 -5.67 3.61 -22.63
C GLU A 224 -5.42 3.66 -21.12
N GLN A 225 -4.42 4.42 -20.66
CA GLN A 225 -4.14 4.61 -19.23
C GLN A 225 -5.31 5.30 -18.50
N VAL A 226 -5.86 6.36 -19.11
CA VAL A 226 -7.04 7.05 -18.57
C VAL A 226 -8.25 6.13 -18.55
N ALA A 227 -8.49 5.35 -19.61
CA ALA A 227 -9.59 4.39 -19.67
C ALA A 227 -9.43 3.30 -18.60
N PHE A 228 -8.22 2.78 -18.42
CA PHE A 228 -7.89 1.81 -17.38
C PHE A 228 -8.20 2.35 -15.98
N LEU A 229 -7.68 3.54 -15.62
CA LEU A 229 -7.96 4.17 -14.33
C LEU A 229 -9.46 4.36 -14.08
N ARG A 230 -10.22 4.77 -15.12
CA ARG A 230 -11.67 4.95 -15.04
C ARG A 230 -12.44 3.64 -14.80
N ASP A 231 -11.90 2.49 -15.19
CA ASP A 231 -12.49 1.18 -14.89
C ASP A 231 -12.05 0.68 -13.50
N VAL A 232 -10.74 0.65 -13.24
CA VAL A 232 -10.21 -0.04 -12.05
C VAL A 232 -10.39 0.74 -10.76
N MET A 233 -10.36 2.08 -10.77
CA MET A 233 -10.51 2.86 -9.53
C MET A 233 -11.91 2.70 -8.91
N PRO A 234 -13.03 2.87 -9.64
CA PRO A 234 -14.36 2.57 -9.10
C PRO A 234 -14.50 1.14 -8.55
N TRP A 235 -13.91 0.17 -9.25
CA TRP A 235 -13.93 -1.23 -8.82
C TRP A 235 -13.13 -1.43 -7.52
N MET A 236 -11.92 -0.87 -7.41
CA MET A 236 -11.13 -0.94 -6.17
C MET A 236 -11.80 -0.22 -5.01
N ASP A 237 -12.42 0.94 -5.27
CA ASP A 237 -13.20 1.68 -4.26
C ASP A 237 -14.37 0.84 -3.73
N ALA A 238 -15.11 0.17 -4.62
CA ALA A 238 -16.23 -0.70 -4.27
C ALA A 238 -15.83 -2.06 -3.67
N THR A 239 -14.56 -2.45 -3.79
CA THR A 239 -14.07 -3.76 -3.31
C THR A 239 -13.64 -3.66 -1.84
N PRO A 240 -14.34 -4.33 -0.89
CA PRO A 240 -14.15 -4.09 0.55
C PRO A 240 -12.87 -4.68 1.13
N TRP A 241 -12.25 -5.64 0.44
CA TRP A 241 -10.97 -6.23 0.83
C TRP A 241 -9.77 -5.50 0.21
N ILE A 242 -9.99 -4.46 -0.59
CA ILE A 242 -8.94 -3.54 -1.03
C ILE A 242 -9.02 -2.30 -0.14
N SER A 243 -7.99 -2.07 0.67
CA SER A 243 -7.96 -0.93 1.58
C SER A 243 -7.31 0.29 0.96
N ARG A 244 -6.26 0.11 0.15
CA ARG A 244 -5.47 1.18 -0.45
C ARG A 244 -4.87 0.79 -1.79
N TYR A 245 -4.61 1.79 -2.63
CA TYR A 245 -3.89 1.61 -3.89
C TYR A 245 -3.09 2.86 -4.27
N ALA A 246 -1.95 2.68 -4.93
CA ALA A 246 -1.10 3.77 -5.42
C ALA A 246 -0.62 3.52 -6.86
N TRP A 247 -0.98 4.43 -7.77
CA TRP A 247 -0.47 4.37 -9.14
C TRP A 247 1.03 4.62 -9.13
N PHE A 248 1.77 3.80 -9.86
CA PHE A 248 3.19 4.03 -10.11
C PHE A 248 3.31 4.93 -11.35
N TRP A 249 3.60 6.23 -11.21
CA TRP A 249 4.11 6.93 -10.02
C TRP A 249 4.08 8.47 -10.15
N THR A 250 4.48 9.15 -9.07
CA THR A 250 4.55 10.60 -8.92
C THR A 250 5.97 11.11 -9.14
N GLU A 251 6.48 10.84 -10.34
CA GLU A 251 7.84 11.21 -10.77
C GLU A 251 7.82 11.46 -12.29
N PRO A 252 8.33 12.60 -12.77
CA PRO A 252 8.33 12.97 -14.19
C PRO A 252 9.43 12.29 -15.02
N SER A 253 10.42 11.62 -14.40
CA SER A 253 11.56 11.02 -15.11
C SER A 253 11.17 9.90 -16.08
N TYR A 254 10.00 9.29 -15.89
CA TYR A 254 9.42 8.29 -16.79
C TYR A 254 8.08 8.79 -17.34
N ASP A 255 8.05 9.18 -18.61
CA ASP A 255 6.93 9.93 -19.21
C ASP A 255 5.75 9.06 -19.68
N GLN A 256 5.83 7.73 -19.59
CA GLN A 256 4.74 6.83 -19.97
C GLN A 256 3.75 6.61 -18.83
N GLY A 257 3.16 7.69 -18.29
CA GLY A 257 2.13 7.61 -17.24
C GLY A 257 2.52 8.25 -15.91
N ALA A 258 3.46 9.21 -15.92
CA ALA A 258 3.72 10.06 -14.77
C ALA A 258 2.45 10.83 -14.35
N LEU A 259 2.21 10.91 -13.04
CA LEU A 259 1.12 11.74 -12.50
C LEU A 259 1.47 13.23 -12.48
N VAL A 260 2.75 13.59 -12.63
CA VAL A 260 3.25 14.97 -12.56
C VAL A 260 4.18 15.32 -13.71
N HIS A 261 4.21 16.60 -14.03
CA HIS A 261 5.24 17.24 -14.83
C HIS A 261 6.48 17.58 -13.98
N ALA A 262 7.57 17.99 -14.63
CA ALA A 262 8.83 18.35 -13.98
C ALA A 262 8.72 19.50 -12.95
N ASP A 263 7.72 20.37 -13.11
CA ASP A 263 7.40 21.47 -12.19
C ASP A 263 6.44 21.07 -11.05
N GLY A 264 6.07 19.79 -10.97
CA GLY A 264 5.13 19.26 -9.99
C GLY A 264 3.66 19.42 -10.36
N GLN A 265 3.32 20.10 -11.47
CA GLN A 265 1.93 20.21 -11.90
C GLN A 265 1.36 18.84 -12.27
N PRO A 266 0.11 18.51 -11.88
CA PRO A 266 -0.50 17.25 -12.27
C PRO A 266 -0.63 17.14 -13.79
N THR A 267 -0.29 15.97 -14.33
CA THR A 267 -0.61 15.63 -15.73
C THR A 267 -2.12 15.43 -15.90
N ALA A 268 -2.60 15.28 -17.14
CA ALA A 268 -3.98 14.87 -17.39
C ALA A 268 -4.33 13.55 -16.68
N LEU A 269 -3.40 12.60 -16.63
CA LEU A 269 -3.54 11.35 -15.89
C LEU A 269 -3.55 11.60 -14.37
N GLY A 270 -2.66 12.47 -13.87
CA GLY A 270 -2.64 12.93 -12.47
C GLY A 270 -3.97 13.52 -12.01
N LEU A 271 -4.57 14.37 -12.84
CA LEU A 271 -5.90 14.94 -12.58
C LEU A 271 -6.99 13.87 -12.52
N VAL A 272 -6.99 12.92 -13.47
CA VAL A 272 -7.93 11.79 -13.45
C VAL A 272 -7.75 10.96 -12.17
N TYR A 273 -6.52 10.61 -11.83
CA TYR A 273 -6.19 9.77 -10.68
C TYR A 273 -6.60 10.42 -9.35
N ALA A 274 -6.25 11.69 -9.13
CA ALA A 274 -6.43 12.32 -7.83
C ALA A 274 -7.80 13.00 -7.66
N TYR A 275 -8.40 13.52 -8.73
CA TYR A 275 -9.56 14.42 -8.64
C TYR A 275 -10.85 13.88 -9.25
N THR A 276 -10.84 12.67 -9.83
CA THR A 276 -12.10 12.00 -10.20
C THR A 276 -12.81 11.52 -8.92
N PRO A 277 -14.06 11.94 -8.64
CA PRO A 277 -14.78 11.51 -7.44
C PRO A 277 -14.88 9.98 -7.36
N SER A 278 -14.79 9.44 -6.15
CA SER A 278 -15.14 8.04 -5.94
C SER A 278 -16.66 7.90 -6.08
N PRO A 279 -17.19 6.83 -6.71
CA PRO A 279 -18.63 6.60 -6.73
C PRO A 279 -19.24 6.52 -5.32
N LEU A 280 -18.42 6.18 -4.32
CA LEU A 280 -18.82 6.06 -2.92
C LEU A 280 -18.81 7.40 -2.16
N THR A 281 -18.23 8.48 -2.70
CA THR A 281 -18.25 9.83 -2.09
C THR A 281 -19.42 10.69 -2.57
N VAL A 282 -20.18 10.25 -3.57
CA VAL A 282 -21.37 10.97 -4.06
C VAL A 282 -22.56 10.71 -3.13
N CYS A 283 -22.52 11.26 -1.91
CA CYS A 283 -23.73 11.47 -1.12
C CYS A 283 -24.45 12.70 -1.68
N THR A 284 -25.45 12.49 -2.54
CA THR A 284 -26.36 13.56 -2.93
C THR A 284 -27.23 13.94 -1.72
N CYS A 285 -26.93 15.05 -1.07
CA CYS A 285 -27.93 15.74 -0.25
C CYS A 285 -28.97 16.34 -1.21
N THR A 286 -30.05 15.61 -1.47
CA THR A 286 -31.29 16.19 -2.00
C THR A 286 -32.01 16.85 -0.83
N TRP A 287 -32.10 18.19 -0.86
CA TRP A 287 -32.95 18.98 0.02
C TRP A 287 -34.43 18.84 -0.37
#